data_AF-A0A257JSG1-F1
#
_entry.id   AF-A0A257JSG1-F1
#
_cell.length_a   1.000
_cell.length_b   1.000
_cell.length_c   1.000
_cell.angle_alpha   90.00
_cell.angle_beta   90.00
_cell.angle_gamma   90.00
#
_symmetry.space_group_name_H-M   'P 1'
#
loop_
_entity.id
_entity.type
_entity.pdbx_description
1 polymer ?
#
loop_
_entity_poly.entity_id
_entity_poly.type
_entity_poly.pdbx_seq_one_letter_code
_entity_poly.pdbx_strand_id
1 'polypeptide(L)' 'PGGTVKRGQAFKRHILTKKSTTRKRQLRGAVNVHETNMGHMAQMLPFAGL' A
#
# COMPACT_ATOMS: atom_id res chain seq x y z
N PRO A 1 19.00 -1.79 0.80
CA PRO A 1 17.89 -0.81 0.66
C PRO A 1 16.92 -0.92 1.86
N GLY A 2 17.33 -0.36 3.00
CA GLY A 2 16.51 -0.26 4.21
C GLY A 2 15.68 1.02 4.20
N GLY A 3 14.52 1.03 4.87
CA GLY A 3 13.67 2.21 5.00
C GLY A 3 12.50 2.33 4.01
N THR A 4 12.18 1.30 3.22
CA THR A 4 10.96 1.32 2.39
C THR A 4 9.87 0.41 2.96
N VAL A 5 8.67 0.96 3.15
CA VAL A 5 7.49 0.23 3.62
C VAL A 5 6.63 -0.18 2.43
N LYS A 6 6.29 -1.47 2.33
CA LYS A 6 5.33 -1.99 1.35
C LYS A 6 3.92 -1.98 1.93
N ARG A 7 2.93 -1.66 1.10
CA ARG A 7 1.49 -1.69 1.45
C ARG A 7 0.66 -2.37 0.36
N GLY A 8 -0.48 -2.93 0.78
CA GLY A 8 -1.53 -3.38 -0.15
C GLY A 8 -2.31 -2.20 -0.73
N GLN A 9 -2.80 -2.34 -1.97
CA GLN A 9 -3.65 -1.32 -2.57
C GLN A 9 -5.11 -1.43 -2.04
N ALA A 10 -5.75 -0.28 -1.87
CA ALA A 10 -7.14 -0.19 -1.45
C ALA A 10 -8.12 -0.57 -2.58
N PHE A 11 -9.42 -0.58 -2.27
CA PHE A 11 -10.53 -0.78 -3.24
C PHE A 11 -10.66 -2.19 -3.85
N LYS A 12 -10.06 -3.22 -3.25
CA LYS A 12 -10.17 -4.62 -3.70
C LYS A 12 -11.00 -5.54 -2.78
N ARG A 13 -11.66 -5.01 -1.75
CA ARG A 13 -12.42 -5.81 -0.76
C ARG A 13 -13.87 -6.09 -1.15
N HIS A 14 -14.59 -5.09 -1.66
CA HIS A 14 -15.98 -5.21 -2.10
C HIS A 14 -16.27 -4.31 -3.31
N ILE A 15 -17.48 -4.44 -3.87
CA ILE A 15 -17.92 -3.68 -5.06
C ILE A 15 -16.95 -3.91 -6.23
N LEU A 16 -16.72 -5.19 -6.53
CA LEU A 16 -15.77 -5.65 -7.55
C LEU A 16 -16.43 -5.97 -8.89
N THR A 17 -17.74 -6.20 -8.88
CA THR A 17 -18.54 -6.55 -10.05
C THR A 17 -18.52 -5.42 -11.08
N LYS A 18 -18.72 -4.17 -10.63
CA LYS A 18 -18.66 -2.97 -11.49
C LYS A 18 -17.25 -2.49 -11.86
N LYS A 19 -16.19 -3.15 -11.39
CA LYS A 19 -14.79 -2.78 -11.69
C LYS A 19 -14.27 -3.65 -12.82
N SER A 20 -13.61 -3.04 -13.80
CA SER A 20 -12.96 -3.77 -14.91
C SER A 20 -11.92 -4.77 -14.42
N THR A 21 -11.68 -5.83 -15.20
CA THR A 21 -10.66 -6.86 -14.90
C THR A 21 -9.25 -6.27 -14.84
N THR A 22 -8.94 -5.31 -15.70
CA THR A 22 -7.67 -4.57 -15.71
C THR A 22 -7.46 -3.79 -14.40
N ARG A 23 -8.47 -3.05 -13.93
CA ARG A 23 -8.38 -2.35 -12.64
C ARG A 23 -8.17 -3.34 -11.49
N LYS A 24 -8.93 -4.43 -11.46
CA LYS A 24 -8.77 -5.48 -10.44
C LYS A 24 -7.39 -6.14 -10.46
N ARG A 25 -6.73 -6.23 -11.62
CA ARG A 25 -5.37 -6.76 -11.80
C ARG A 25 -4.31 -5.80 -11.25
N GLN A 26 -4.42 -4.51 -11.55
CA GLN A 26 -3.51 -3.48 -11.02
C GLN A 26 -3.55 -3.40 -9.49
N LEU A 27 -4.75 -3.52 -8.90
CA LEU A 27 -4.93 -3.53 -7.44
C LEU A 27 -4.37 -4.79 -6.74
N ARG A 28 -3.81 -5.78 -7.46
CA ARG A 28 -3.23 -7.00 -6.85
C ARG A 28 -1.82 -6.79 -6.30
N GLY A 29 -1.04 -5.86 -6.88
CA GLY A 29 0.36 -5.67 -6.51
C GLY A 29 0.53 -4.89 -5.21
N ALA A 30 1.50 -5.31 -4.40
CA ALA A 30 1.99 -4.49 -3.29
C ALA A 30 2.78 -3.29 -3.86
N VAL A 31 2.61 -2.13 -3.26
CA VAL A 31 3.27 -0.88 -3.66
C VAL A 31 3.98 -0.26 -2.48
N ASN A 32 4.97 0.59 -2.74
CA ASN A 32 5.61 1.35 -1.69
C ASN A 32 4.67 2.43 -1.14
N VAL A 33 4.84 2.76 0.14
CA VAL A 33 4.20 3.92 0.76
C VAL A 33 4.77 5.19 0.10
N HIS A 34 3.93 6.20 -0.07
CA HIS A 34 4.35 7.50 -0.60
C HIS A 34 5.26 8.21 0.41
N GLU A 35 6.27 8.93 -0.08
CA GLU A 35 7.32 9.57 0.73
C GLU A 35 6.74 10.45 1.85
N THR A 36 5.70 11.23 1.54
CA THR A 36 5.00 12.10 2.51
C THR A 36 4.45 11.35 3.73
N ASN A 37 4.08 10.08 3.59
CA ASN A 37 3.50 9.29 4.67
C ASN A 37 4.55 8.55 5.52
N MET A 38 5.82 8.57 5.12
CA MET A 38 6.89 7.82 5.79
C MET A 38 7.12 8.28 7.24
N GLY A 39 7.03 9.59 7.51
CA GLY A 39 7.19 10.12 8.87
C GLY A 39 6.11 9.60 9.84
N HIS A 40 4.86 9.54 9.39
CA HIS A 40 3.78 8.95 10.17
C HIS A 40 3.96 7.44 10.37
N MET A 41 4.49 6.72 9.36
CA MET A 41 4.78 5.30 9.49
C MET A 41 5.90 5.02 10.51
N ALA A 42 6.96 5.83 10.53
CA ALA A 42 8.04 5.71 11.52
C ALA A 42 7.53 5.91 12.96
N GLN A 43 6.60 6.85 13.17
CA GLN A 43 5.94 7.06 14.47
C GLN A 43 5.06 5.87 14.88
N MET A 44 4.34 5.27 13.93
CA MET A 44 3.47 4.11 14.21
C MET A 44 4.25 2.79 14.37
N LEU A 45 5.45 2.70 13.80
CA LEU A 45 6.29 1.50 13.80
C LEU A 45 7.68 1.80 14.39
N PRO A 46 7.78 2.14 15.69
CA PRO A 46 9.00 2.66 16.30
C PRO A 46 10.19 1.69 16.30
N PHE A 47 9.95 0.38 16.18
CA PHE A 47 10.99 -0.66 16.18
C PHE A 47 11.33 -1.21 14.79
N ALA A 48 10.71 -0.69 13.73
CA ALA A 48 10.85 -1.25 12.39
C ALA A 48 12.10 -0.75 11.62
N GLY A 49 12.89 0.17 12.20
CA GLY A 49 14.11 0.69 11.59
C GLY A 49 13.82 1.41 10.25
N LEU A 50 12.79 2.27 10.26
CA LEU A 50 12.31 3.04 9.12
C LEU A 50 12.89 4.45 9.07
#